data_AF-A0A0A9CK13-F1
#
_entry.id   AF-A0A0A9CK13-F1
#
_cell.length_a   1.000
_cell.length_b   1.000
_cell.length_c   1.000
_cell.angle_alpha   90.00
_cell.angle_beta   90.00
_cell.angle_gamma   90.00
#
_symmetry.space_group_name_H-M   'P 1'
#
loop_
_entity.id
_entity.type
_entity.pdbx_description
1 polymer ?
#
loop_
_entity_poly.entity_id
_entity_poly.type
_entity_poly.pdbx_seq_one_letter_code
_entity_poly.pdbx_strand_id
1 'polypeptide(L)'
;MSAFVESLRSLALSLASSIKKNETDSTIQFQQCIKVLAERVTILSRQSAELLERYSTVQAAHGAVMKDLEEKKELIKNLCSKLQLEKQASKEKISFGRFEVHELAVFIRTPPGHYEAINSNSSNYYLSEESIALFTEQHPPHPAYIIGQIVHVERRIAHVDPDSSGGRRSPASMLNPYNLTPGSEYFVVTVAMLPDAVR
;
A
#
# COMPACT_ATOMS: atom_id res chain seq x y z
N MET A 1 -41.79 -23.59 23.72
CA MET A 1 -42.57 -23.50 22.46
C MET A 1 -42.92 -24.86 21.88
N SER A 2 -42.01 -25.85 21.88
CA SER A 2 -42.29 -27.21 21.38
C SER A 2 -43.53 -27.85 22.01
N ALA A 3 -43.65 -27.80 23.35
CA ALA A 3 -44.81 -28.36 24.06
C ALA A 3 -46.15 -27.80 23.58
N PHE A 4 -46.23 -26.51 23.26
CA PHE A 4 -47.45 -25.88 22.74
C PHE A 4 -47.76 -26.33 21.31
N VAL A 5 -46.73 -26.43 20.45
CA VAL A 5 -46.87 -26.92 19.07
C VAL A 5 -47.37 -28.37 19.08
N GLU A 6 -46.80 -29.21 19.95
CA GLU A 6 -47.21 -30.61 20.17
C GLU A 6 -48.67 -30.69 20.64
N SER A 7 -49.04 -29.90 21.65
CA SER A 7 -50.42 -29.87 22.19
C SER A 7 -51.43 -29.39 21.16
N LEU A 8 -51.11 -28.35 20.39
CA LEU A 8 -51.99 -27.80 19.36
C LEU A 8 -52.16 -28.77 18.18
N ARG A 9 -51.09 -29.45 17.79
CA ARG A 9 -51.14 -30.51 16.77
C ARG A 9 -51.94 -31.72 17.25
N SER A 10 -51.75 -32.13 18.50
CA SER A 10 -52.53 -33.20 19.14
C SER A 10 -54.02 -32.84 19.20
N LEU A 11 -54.35 -31.60 19.56
CA LEU A 11 -55.72 -31.07 19.54
C LEU A 11 -56.32 -31.12 18.13
N ALA A 12 -55.60 -30.66 17.11
CA ALA A 12 -56.06 -30.70 15.72
C ALA A 12 -56.33 -32.15 15.24
N LEU A 13 -55.49 -33.10 15.64
CA LEU A 13 -55.67 -34.53 15.32
C LEU A 13 -56.87 -35.14 16.06
N SER A 14 -57.05 -34.80 17.33
CA SER A 14 -58.18 -35.27 18.14
C SER A 14 -59.51 -34.71 17.66
N LEU A 15 -59.52 -33.50 17.11
CA LEU A 15 -60.72 -32.89 16.53
C LEU A 15 -61.09 -33.55 15.19
N ALA A 16 -60.09 -33.89 14.37
CA ALA A 16 -60.30 -34.57 13.10
C ALA A 16 -60.85 -36.01 13.26
N SER A 17 -60.56 -36.69 14.37
CA SER A 17 -61.07 -38.04 14.66
C SER A 17 -62.47 -38.06 15.29
N SER A 18 -63.00 -36.91 15.72
CA SER A 18 -64.30 -36.80 16.42
C SER A 18 -65.51 -36.65 15.48
N ILE A 19 -65.31 -36.61 14.16
CA ILE A 19 -66.35 -36.31 13.16
C ILE A 19 -67.50 -37.34 13.22
N LYS A 20 -68.69 -36.87 13.63
CA LYS A 20 -69.94 -37.64 13.53
C LYS A 20 -70.64 -37.32 12.20
N LYS A 21 -71.33 -38.32 11.62
CA LYS A 21 -72.00 -38.27 10.30
C LYS A 21 -73.14 -37.23 10.14
N ASN A 22 -73.41 -36.39 11.14
CA ASN A 22 -74.52 -35.43 11.18
C ASN A 22 -74.10 -34.04 11.74
N GLU A 23 -72.83 -33.66 11.62
CA GLU A 23 -72.33 -32.39 12.14
C GLU A 23 -72.72 -31.17 11.27
N THR A 24 -72.98 -30.06 11.95
CA THR A 24 -73.27 -28.75 11.34
C THR A 24 -72.04 -28.18 10.66
N ASP A 25 -72.25 -27.44 9.56
CA ASP A 25 -71.21 -26.83 8.72
C ASP A 25 -70.23 -25.93 9.52
N SER A 26 -70.71 -25.30 10.59
CA SER A 26 -69.91 -24.49 11.52
C SER A 26 -68.84 -25.29 12.27
N THR A 27 -69.11 -26.55 12.61
CA THR A 27 -68.19 -27.41 13.36
C THR A 27 -67.04 -27.87 12.46
N ILE A 28 -67.34 -28.16 11.20
CA ILE A 28 -66.36 -28.51 10.16
C ILE A 28 -65.41 -27.33 9.90
N GLN A 29 -65.96 -26.11 9.77
CA GLN A 29 -65.16 -24.90 9.60
C GLN A 29 -64.23 -24.64 10.80
N PHE A 30 -64.73 -24.81 12.03
CA PHE A 30 -63.92 -24.65 13.24
C PHE A 30 -62.75 -25.65 13.28
N GLN A 31 -63.00 -26.92 12.96
CA GLN A 31 -61.94 -27.95 12.89
C GLN A 31 -60.89 -27.61 11.82
N GLN A 32 -61.30 -27.11 10.66
CA GLN A 32 -60.40 -26.64 9.62
C GLN A 32 -59.55 -25.44 10.07
N CYS A 33 -60.14 -24.47 10.78
CA CYS A 33 -59.40 -23.36 11.36
C CYS A 33 -58.31 -23.83 12.34
N ILE A 34 -58.64 -24.76 13.24
CA ILE A 34 -57.66 -25.32 14.19
C ILE A 34 -56.55 -26.09 13.47
N LYS A 35 -56.88 -26.85 12.42
CA LYS A 35 -55.88 -27.55 11.61
C LYS A 35 -54.90 -26.59 10.93
N VAL A 36 -55.43 -25.54 10.27
CA VAL A 36 -54.61 -24.52 9.63
C VAL A 36 -53.75 -23.79 10.66
N LEU A 37 -54.31 -23.47 11.83
CA LEU A 37 -53.57 -22.82 12.91
C LEU A 37 -52.42 -23.70 13.41
N ALA A 38 -52.66 -25.00 13.63
CA ALA A 38 -51.64 -25.95 14.06
C ALA A 38 -50.49 -26.07 13.04
N GLU A 39 -50.81 -26.11 11.74
CA GLU A 39 -49.82 -26.12 10.66
C GLU A 39 -48.98 -24.83 10.64
N ARG A 40 -49.64 -23.67 10.73
CA ARG A 40 -48.95 -22.37 10.74
C ARG A 40 -48.03 -22.21 11.94
N VAL A 41 -48.50 -22.58 13.14
CA VAL A 41 -47.72 -22.54 14.39
C VAL A 41 -46.51 -23.48 14.32
N THR A 42 -46.65 -24.65 13.69
CA THR A 42 -45.51 -25.58 13.48
C THR A 42 -44.44 -24.95 12.58
N ILE A 43 -44.86 -24.35 11.45
CA ILE A 43 -43.95 -23.69 10.52
C ILE A 43 -43.23 -22.51 11.20
N LEU A 44 -43.98 -21.66 11.91
CA LEU A 44 -43.42 -20.51 12.64
C LEU A 44 -42.44 -20.93 13.73
N SER A 45 -42.77 -21.96 14.51
CA SER A 45 -41.87 -22.46 15.57
C SER A 45 -40.56 -22.99 14.99
N ARG A 46 -40.62 -23.68 13.84
CA ARG A 46 -39.40 -24.16 13.16
C ARG A 46 -38.58 -22.99 12.61
N GLN A 47 -39.21 -22.04 11.93
CA GLN A 47 -38.54 -20.85 11.39
C GLN A 47 -37.88 -20.01 12.49
N SER A 48 -38.53 -19.87 13.64
CA SER A 48 -37.97 -19.16 14.80
C SER A 48 -36.72 -19.86 15.34
N ALA A 49 -36.70 -21.19 15.39
CA ALA A 49 -35.54 -21.95 15.83
C ALA A 49 -34.37 -21.81 14.84
N GLU A 50 -34.64 -21.94 13.54
CA GLU A 50 -33.63 -21.75 12.49
C GLU A 50 -33.05 -20.34 12.48
N LEU A 51 -33.89 -19.31 12.68
CA LEU A 51 -33.44 -17.91 12.78
C LEU A 51 -32.52 -17.70 13.98
N LEU A 52 -32.85 -18.29 15.13
CA LEU A 52 -32.03 -18.17 16.34
C LEU A 52 -30.65 -18.82 16.16
N GLU A 53 -30.61 -20.00 15.53
CA GLU A 53 -29.36 -20.68 15.20
C GLU A 53 -28.51 -19.85 14.22
N ARG A 54 -29.11 -19.34 13.13
CA ARG A 54 -28.42 -18.46 12.18
C ARG A 54 -27.92 -17.17 12.84
N TYR A 55 -28.69 -16.60 13.75
CA TYR A 55 -28.26 -15.41 14.49
C TYR A 55 -27.03 -15.72 15.34
N SER A 56 -27.02 -16.85 16.05
CA SER A 56 -25.88 -17.29 16.87
C SER A 56 -24.62 -17.50 16.02
N THR A 57 -24.73 -18.17 14.86
CA THR A 57 -23.58 -18.41 13.98
C THR A 57 -23.04 -17.11 13.38
N VAL A 58 -23.92 -16.21 12.93
CA VAL A 58 -23.53 -14.89 12.41
C VAL A 58 -22.88 -14.05 13.51
N GLN A 59 -23.40 -14.09 14.74
CA GLN A 59 -22.83 -13.36 15.87
C GLN A 59 -21.40 -13.84 16.20
N ALA A 60 -21.17 -15.15 16.20
CA ALA A 60 -19.84 -15.71 16.39
C ALA A 60 -18.88 -15.33 15.25
N ALA A 61 -19.32 -15.42 14.00
CA ALA A 61 -18.54 -15.01 12.83
C ALA A 61 -18.19 -13.52 12.87
N HIS A 62 -19.16 -12.67 13.24
CA HIS A 62 -18.93 -11.24 13.41
C HIS A 62 -17.87 -10.95 14.47
N GLY A 63 -17.91 -11.64 15.62
CA GLY A 63 -16.89 -11.53 16.66
C GLY A 63 -15.49 -11.88 16.15
N ALA A 64 -15.37 -12.95 15.35
CA ALA A 64 -14.10 -13.36 14.75
C ALA A 64 -13.58 -12.31 13.75
N VAL A 65 -14.44 -11.78 12.86
CA VAL A 65 -14.07 -10.75 11.89
C VAL A 65 -13.65 -9.45 12.58
N MET A 66 -14.36 -9.05 13.63
CA MET A 66 -14.02 -7.85 14.40
C MET A 66 -12.64 -7.97 15.08
N LYS A 67 -12.28 -9.18 15.55
CA LYS A 67 -10.95 -9.45 16.09
C LYS A 67 -9.86 -9.35 15.03
N ASP A 68 -10.04 -9.99 13.87
CA ASP A 68 -9.10 -9.91 12.73
C ASP A 68 -8.92 -8.46 12.24
N LEU A 69 -10.01 -7.68 12.24
CA LEU A 69 -9.96 -6.26 11.88
C LEU A 69 -9.06 -5.45 12.82
N GLU A 70 -9.18 -5.66 14.13
CA GLU A 70 -8.35 -4.94 15.11
C GLU A 70 -6.89 -5.39 15.06
N GLU A 71 -6.64 -6.70 14.87
CA GLU A 71 -5.28 -7.24 14.66
C GLU A 71 -4.62 -6.62 13.43
N LYS A 72 -5.34 -6.55 12.29
CA LYS A 72 -4.83 -5.93 11.06
C LYS A 72 -4.60 -4.43 11.19
N LYS A 73 -5.49 -3.71 11.88
CA LYS A 73 -5.33 -2.29 12.16
C LYS A 73 -4.04 -2.02 12.96
N GLU A 74 -3.78 -2.82 13.98
CA GLU A 74 -2.56 -2.69 14.78
C GLU A 74 -1.30 -3.07 13.97
N LEU A 75 -1.38 -4.09 13.10
CA LEU A 75 -0.28 -4.44 12.20
C LEU A 75 0.07 -3.28 11.25
N ILE A 76 -0.95 -2.65 10.65
CA ILE A 76 -0.75 -1.49 9.75
C ILE A 76 -0.11 -0.34 10.51
N LYS A 77 -0.60 -0.01 11.70
CA LYS A 77 -0.05 1.07 12.54
C LYS A 77 1.43 0.82 12.87
N ASN A 78 1.78 -0.41 13.21
CA ASN A 78 3.16 -0.79 13.50
C ASN A 78 4.05 -0.69 12.24
N LEU A 79 3.55 -1.13 11.09
CA LEU A 79 4.28 -1.04 9.83
C LEU A 79 4.52 0.42 9.41
N CYS A 80 3.51 1.29 9.54
CA CYS A 80 3.65 2.72 9.28
C CYS A 80 4.69 3.37 10.20
N SER A 81 4.65 3.05 11.50
CA SER A 81 5.62 3.57 12.47
C SER A 81 7.05 3.13 12.13
N LYS A 82 7.22 1.86 11.77
CA LYS A 82 8.53 1.32 11.34
C LYS A 82 9.03 2.02 10.09
N LEU A 83 8.19 2.21 9.07
CA LEU A 83 8.54 2.90 7.83
C LEU A 83 8.92 4.36 8.08
N GLN A 84 8.23 5.05 8.98
CA GLN A 84 8.57 6.42 9.37
C GLN A 84 9.94 6.49 10.05
N LEU A 85 10.23 5.56 10.96
CA LEU A 85 11.55 5.46 11.60
C LEU A 85 12.65 5.15 10.59
N GLU A 86 12.39 4.24 9.65
CA GLU A 86 13.34 3.89 8.59
C GLU A 86 13.61 5.08 7.65
N LYS A 87 12.58 5.82 7.25
CA LYS A 87 12.72 7.05 6.46
C LYS A 87 13.52 8.13 7.18
N GLN A 88 13.41 8.22 8.51
CA GLN A 88 14.22 9.15 9.28
C GLN A 88 15.67 8.66 9.39
N ALA A 89 15.88 7.36 9.60
CA ALA A 89 17.21 6.75 9.68
C ALA A 89 17.94 6.71 8.33
N SER A 90 17.24 6.73 7.20
CA SER A 90 17.84 6.74 5.86
C SER A 90 18.40 8.11 5.47
N LYS A 91 17.93 9.21 6.08
CA LYS A 91 18.45 10.57 5.81
C LYS A 91 19.94 10.74 6.16
N GLU A 92 20.47 9.90 7.05
CA GLU A 92 21.87 9.94 7.48
C GLU A 92 22.73 8.85 6.82
N LYS A 93 22.15 8.04 5.94
CA LYS A 93 22.85 6.97 5.25
C LYS A 93 23.28 7.42 3.86
N ILE A 94 24.51 7.04 3.49
CA ILE A 94 25.00 7.19 2.13
C ILE A 94 24.32 6.14 1.25
N SER A 95 23.65 6.62 0.21
CA SER A 95 23.08 5.79 -0.85
C SER A 95 24.18 5.31 -1.80
N PHE A 96 24.08 4.04 -2.17
CA PHE A 96 24.95 3.41 -3.18
C PHE A 96 24.15 2.89 -4.37
N GLY A 97 22.81 2.93 -4.31
CA GLY A 97 21.93 2.36 -5.32
C GLY A 97 21.39 3.39 -6.31
N ARG A 98 20.08 3.37 -6.56
CA ARG A 98 19.43 4.45 -7.31
C ARG A 98 19.34 5.67 -6.40
N PHE A 99 19.83 6.81 -6.87
CA PHE A 99 19.80 8.05 -6.11
C PHE A 99 18.42 8.67 -6.13
N GLU A 100 17.86 8.92 -4.95
CA GLU A 100 16.62 9.67 -4.77
C GLU A 100 16.87 11.03 -4.10
N VAL A 101 15.94 11.96 -4.29
CA VAL A 101 15.99 13.27 -3.63
C VAL A 101 15.94 13.08 -2.11
N HIS A 102 16.75 13.86 -1.39
CA HIS A 102 16.98 13.83 0.06
C HIS A 102 17.89 12.73 0.61
N GLU A 103 18.42 11.86 -0.24
CA GLU A 103 19.44 10.90 0.17
C GLU A 103 20.84 11.52 0.21
N LEU A 104 21.76 10.91 0.95
CA LEU A 104 23.17 11.31 0.93
C LEU A 104 23.92 10.56 -0.16
N ALA A 105 24.77 11.24 -0.89
CA ALA A 105 25.65 10.63 -1.88
C ALA A 105 27.08 11.12 -1.70
N VAL A 106 28.03 10.26 -2.07
CA VAL A 106 29.45 10.55 -2.07
C VAL A 106 29.93 10.58 -3.52
N PHE A 107 30.65 11.64 -3.85
CA PHE A 107 31.26 11.83 -5.16
C PHE A 107 32.77 11.92 -5.01
N ILE A 108 33.50 11.17 -5.82
CA ILE A 108 34.96 11.14 -5.82
C ILE A 108 35.47 11.89 -7.04
N ARG A 109 36.49 12.72 -6.84
CA ARG A 109 37.15 13.42 -7.94
C ARG A 109 37.92 12.42 -8.81
N THR A 110 37.57 12.37 -10.08
CA THR A 110 38.24 11.55 -11.10
C THR A 110 39.48 12.27 -11.64
N PRO A 111 40.45 11.55 -12.25
CA PRO A 111 41.63 12.18 -12.87
C PRO A 111 41.32 13.26 -13.93
N PRO A 112 40.27 13.12 -14.77
CA PRO A 112 39.82 14.19 -15.67
C PRO A 112 39.35 15.47 -14.96
N GLY A 113 39.09 15.41 -13.66
CA GLY A 113 38.69 16.55 -12.83
C GLY A 113 37.21 16.59 -12.47
N HIS A 114 36.37 15.75 -13.09
CA HIS A 114 34.95 15.63 -12.75
C HIS A 114 34.73 14.78 -11.50
N TYR A 115 33.60 14.95 -10.84
CA TYR A 115 33.23 14.13 -9.69
C TYR A 115 32.22 13.07 -10.10
N GLU A 116 32.51 11.81 -9.76
CA GLU A 116 31.64 10.67 -10.04
C GLU A 116 31.12 10.06 -8.74
N ALA A 117 29.84 9.72 -8.71
CA ALA A 117 29.20 9.14 -7.53
C ALA A 117 29.61 7.68 -7.31
N ILE A 118 29.75 7.28 -6.05
CA ILE A 118 29.92 5.86 -5.71
C ILE A 118 28.57 5.16 -5.88
N ASN A 119 28.41 4.35 -6.93
CA ASN A 119 27.16 3.66 -7.24
C ASN A 119 27.39 2.18 -7.60
N SER A 120 26.58 1.27 -7.04
CA SER A 120 26.63 -0.17 -7.30
C SER A 120 25.83 -0.61 -8.53
N ASN A 121 24.90 0.22 -9.01
CA ASN A 121 23.83 -0.16 -9.95
C ASN A 121 24.00 0.45 -11.35
N SER A 122 24.77 1.53 -11.50
CA SER A 122 25.24 2.04 -12.79
C SER A 122 26.38 3.04 -12.63
N SER A 123 27.38 2.95 -13.50
CA SER A 123 28.37 4.00 -13.73
C SER A 123 27.70 5.19 -14.44
N ASN A 124 28.30 6.38 -14.40
CA ASN A 124 27.83 7.63 -15.05
C ASN A 124 26.89 8.55 -14.23
N TYR A 125 27.03 8.58 -12.89
CA TYR A 125 26.44 9.66 -12.08
C TYR A 125 27.51 10.72 -11.80
N TYR A 126 27.34 11.90 -12.35
CA TYR A 126 28.29 13.00 -12.22
C TYR A 126 27.72 14.11 -11.35
N LEU A 127 28.59 14.77 -10.60
CA LEU A 127 28.21 15.95 -9.84
C LEU A 127 28.01 17.15 -10.78
N SER A 128 26.97 17.94 -10.53
CA SER A 128 26.72 19.19 -11.25
C SER A 128 27.82 20.23 -10.96
N GLU A 129 28.11 21.07 -11.95
CA GLU A 129 29.03 22.21 -11.79
C GLU A 129 28.56 23.20 -10.72
N GLU A 130 27.23 23.36 -10.56
CA GLU A 130 26.62 24.19 -9.51
C GLU A 130 27.00 23.70 -8.10
N SER A 131 26.94 22.39 -7.87
CA SER A 131 27.37 21.79 -6.60
C SER A 131 28.90 21.89 -6.44
N ILE A 132 29.68 21.69 -7.50
CA ILE A 132 31.15 21.82 -7.41
C ILE A 132 31.53 23.26 -7.01
N ALA A 133 30.89 24.26 -7.61
CA ALA A 133 31.12 25.67 -7.27
C ALA A 133 30.75 25.95 -5.81
N LEU A 134 29.60 25.46 -5.34
CA LEU A 134 29.14 25.63 -3.96
C LEU A 134 30.15 25.09 -2.94
N PHE A 135 30.74 23.92 -3.21
CA PHE A 135 31.68 23.28 -2.29
C PHE A 135 33.12 23.80 -2.43
N THR A 136 33.51 24.36 -3.57
CA THR A 136 34.84 24.97 -3.75
C THR A 136 34.93 26.39 -3.19
N GLU A 137 33.81 27.09 -3.02
CA GLU A 137 33.77 28.39 -2.34
C GLU A 137 34.00 28.27 -0.82
N GLN A 138 33.60 27.16 -0.20
CA GLN A 138 33.64 26.97 1.26
C GLN A 138 34.80 26.09 1.77
N HIS A 139 35.47 25.34 0.90
CA HIS A 139 36.48 24.33 1.27
C HIS A 139 37.79 24.48 0.46
N PRO A 140 38.84 23.69 0.75
CA PRO A 140 40.09 23.74 -0.01
C PRO A 140 39.84 23.60 -1.52
N PRO A 141 40.66 24.24 -2.37
CA PRO A 141 40.50 24.16 -3.80
C PRO A 141 40.60 22.70 -4.26
N HIS A 142 39.49 22.18 -4.79
CA HIS A 142 39.33 20.84 -5.34
C HIS A 142 39.40 19.70 -4.30
N PRO A 143 38.36 19.51 -3.46
CA PRO A 143 38.32 18.40 -2.53
C PRO A 143 38.44 17.04 -3.23
N ALA A 144 39.09 16.06 -2.58
CA ALA A 144 39.22 14.72 -3.16
C ALA A 144 37.85 14.00 -3.26
N TYR A 145 36.91 14.35 -2.39
CA TYR A 145 35.56 13.84 -2.36
C TYR A 145 34.57 14.92 -1.89
N ILE A 146 33.33 14.81 -2.32
CA ILE A 146 32.21 15.67 -1.90
C ILE A 146 31.12 14.77 -1.35
N ILE A 147 30.59 15.13 -0.18
CA ILE A 147 29.42 14.48 0.43
C ILE A 147 28.32 15.51 0.51
N GLY A 148 27.14 15.19 0.00
CA GLY A 148 26.02 16.11 0.01
C GLY A 148 24.68 15.42 -0.06
N GLN A 149 23.64 16.16 0.32
CA GLN A 149 22.26 15.71 0.18
C GLN A 149 21.75 15.98 -1.23
N ILE A 150 21.24 14.96 -1.90
CA ILE A 150 20.73 15.07 -3.26
C ILE A 150 19.47 15.96 -3.28
N VAL A 151 19.49 17.00 -4.12
CA VAL A 151 18.35 17.90 -4.33
C VAL A 151 17.75 17.75 -5.72
N HIS A 152 18.56 17.34 -6.70
CA HIS A 152 18.11 17.15 -8.07
C HIS A 152 18.92 16.06 -8.76
N VAL A 153 18.24 15.25 -9.58
CA VAL A 153 18.86 14.25 -10.45
C VAL A 153 18.30 14.46 -11.85
N GLU A 154 19.17 14.80 -12.79
CA GLU A 154 18.82 15.03 -14.18
C GLU A 154 19.32 13.87 -15.04
N ARG A 155 18.42 13.20 -15.76
CA ARG A 155 18.79 12.15 -16.72
C ARG A 155 19.07 12.76 -18.08
N ARG A 156 20.24 12.45 -18.65
CA ARG A 156 20.68 12.89 -19.97
C ARG A 156 21.18 11.72 -20.82
N ILE A 157 21.24 11.93 -22.12
CA ILE A 157 21.79 10.96 -23.09
C ILE A 157 22.97 11.62 -23.78
N ALA A 158 24.09 10.89 -23.92
CA ALA A 158 25.25 11.39 -24.64
C ALA A 158 24.91 11.51 -26.13
N HIS A 159 25.01 12.72 -26.69
CA HIS A 159 24.74 13.00 -28.11
C HIS A 159 26.04 13.05 -28.93
N VAL A 160 25.96 12.65 -30.20
CA VAL A 160 27.05 12.80 -31.20
C VAL A 160 27.15 14.26 -31.62
N ASP A 161 28.37 14.74 -31.85
CA ASP A 161 28.64 16.02 -32.51
C ASP A 161 28.14 15.99 -33.97
N PRO A 162 27.10 16.78 -34.34
CA PRO A 162 26.57 16.74 -35.70
C PRO A 162 27.55 17.25 -36.77
N ASP A 163 28.58 18.01 -36.39
CA ASP A 163 29.37 18.80 -37.34
C ASP A 163 30.88 18.54 -37.25
N SER A 164 31.30 17.30 -37.54
CA SER A 164 32.69 17.04 -37.97
C SER A 164 33.01 17.48 -39.41
N SER A 165 32.10 18.22 -40.07
CA SER A 165 32.35 18.79 -41.39
C SER A 165 31.81 20.22 -41.51
N GLY A 166 32.57 21.20 -41.00
CA GLY A 166 32.47 22.58 -41.46
C GLY A 166 32.02 23.62 -40.44
N GLY A 167 33.01 24.23 -39.79
CA GLY A 167 33.06 25.67 -39.47
C GLY A 167 31.77 26.40 -39.07
N ARG A 168 31.35 26.25 -37.81
CA ARG A 168 30.80 27.34 -36.97
C ARG A 168 30.82 26.88 -35.52
N ARG A 169 31.51 27.63 -34.65
CA ARG A 169 31.63 27.34 -33.21
C ARG A 169 30.26 27.52 -32.54
N SER A 170 29.47 26.46 -32.49
CA SER A 170 28.44 26.27 -31.47
C SER A 170 29.14 26.04 -30.11
N PRO A 171 28.61 26.52 -28.98
CA PRO A 171 29.30 26.44 -27.70
C PRO A 171 29.53 24.97 -27.37
N ALA A 172 30.80 24.57 -27.27
CA ALA A 172 31.28 23.21 -27.07
C ALA A 172 30.93 22.59 -25.70
N SER A 173 29.84 23.04 -25.07
CA SER A 173 29.52 22.76 -23.67
C SER A 173 28.31 21.85 -23.46
N MET A 174 27.62 21.40 -24.53
CA MET A 174 26.49 20.45 -24.45
C MET A 174 26.78 19.07 -25.04
N LEU A 175 27.96 18.89 -25.62
CA LEU A 175 28.35 17.66 -26.32
C LEU A 175 29.19 16.82 -25.35
N ASN A 176 28.52 15.92 -24.63
CA ASN A 176 29.14 14.82 -23.90
C ASN A 176 30.40 15.20 -23.06
N PRO A 177 30.24 15.98 -21.98
CA PRO A 177 31.36 16.48 -21.18
C PRO A 177 32.15 15.37 -20.46
N TYR A 178 31.60 14.16 -20.39
CA TYR A 178 32.16 13.03 -19.65
C TYR A 178 32.80 11.96 -20.55
N ASN A 179 32.98 12.25 -21.85
CA ASN A 179 33.56 11.33 -22.83
C ASN A 179 32.85 9.96 -22.93
N LEU A 180 31.53 9.93 -22.75
CA LEU A 180 30.72 8.71 -22.84
C LEU A 180 30.45 8.31 -24.29
N THR A 181 30.12 7.05 -24.52
CA THR A 181 29.73 6.60 -25.86
C THR A 181 28.41 7.28 -26.27
N PRO A 182 28.25 7.76 -27.51
CA PRO A 182 26.98 8.32 -27.92
C PRO A 182 25.83 7.32 -27.77
N GLY A 183 24.68 7.79 -27.28
CA GLY A 183 23.55 6.96 -26.88
C GLY A 183 23.63 6.42 -25.45
N SER A 184 24.77 6.59 -24.74
CA SER A 184 24.87 6.22 -23.33
C SER A 184 24.08 7.18 -22.43
N GLU A 185 23.35 6.62 -21.49
CA GLU A 185 22.65 7.38 -20.45
C GLU A 185 23.64 7.79 -19.36
N TYR A 186 23.47 9.02 -18.88
CA TYR A 186 24.19 9.54 -17.73
C TYR A 186 23.29 10.45 -16.91
N PHE A 187 23.69 10.68 -15.67
CA PHE A 187 22.92 11.43 -14.72
C PHE A 187 23.78 12.56 -14.15
N VAL A 188 23.23 13.76 -14.12
CA VAL A 188 23.84 14.90 -13.44
C VAL A 188 23.11 15.10 -12.13
N VAL A 189 23.83 15.01 -11.03
CA VAL A 189 23.30 15.07 -9.67
C VAL A 189 23.69 16.40 -9.05
N THR A 190 22.71 17.10 -8.52
CA THR A 190 22.90 18.32 -7.74
C THR A 190 22.73 17.98 -6.27
N VAL A 191 23.68 18.40 -5.44
CA VAL A 191 23.65 18.18 -3.99
C VAL A 191 23.81 19.48 -3.23
N ALA A 192 23.13 19.57 -2.10
CA ALA A 192 23.32 20.64 -1.13
C ALA A 192 24.33 20.21 -0.06
N MET A 193 24.98 21.21 0.54
CA MET A 193 25.80 21.01 1.73
C MET A 193 24.94 20.51 2.88
N LEU A 194 25.51 19.60 3.65
CA LEU A 194 24.85 19.12 4.86
C LEU A 194 24.87 20.26 5.89
N PRO A 195 23.75 20.51 6.58
CA PRO A 195 23.76 21.46 7.69
C PRO A 195 24.79 20.96 8.70
N ASP A 196 25.73 21.84 9.09
CA ASP A 196 26.69 21.51 10.13
C ASP A 196 25.91 21.03 11.35
N ALA A 197 26.12 19.77 11.72
CA ALA A 197 25.61 19.26 12.98
C ALA A 197 26.38 20.02 14.06
N VAL A 198 25.79 21.10 14.57
CA VAL A 198 26.26 21.79 15.77
C VAL A 198 26.41 20.72 16.85
N ARG A 199 27.65 20.31 17.07
CA ARG A 199 28.05 19.34 18.09
C ARG A 199 28.00 19.97 19.47
#